data_AF-A0A7S2VNI1-F1
#
_entry.id   AF-A0A7S2VNI1-F1
#
_cell.length_a   1.000
_cell.length_b   1.000
_cell.length_c   1.000
_cell.angle_alpha   90.00
_cell.angle_beta   90.00
_cell.angle_gamma   90.00
#
_symmetry.space_group_name_H-M   'P 1'
#
loop_
_entity.id
_entity.type
_entity.pdbx_description
1 polymer ?
#
loop_
_entity_poly.entity_id
_entity_poly.type
_entity_poly.pdbx_seq_one_letter_code
_entity_poly.pdbx_strand_id
1 'polypeptide(L)'
;RHLWRECYTARWPAFADCLAFQGAEDWRAMYKDTLMGRCECTLEVFDREKKLGFAMAAMPARVQYEARVRGYVARYLSATEVQPETIPYHEGYRLRFCPSSARQRLQPGHRGAAGSDSRMGVGIGSVPKSPVGPGGAAMTPPYPYRVFEGIEGLQVGQGVELQWRMQFGSPFGWWYGQLEELHKDPSGKWANATITFRHFPASSRWYKLDVRFGDSELRPCSFGGFTGGIRGVSEEERALWMRFFPKEPVIF
;
A
#
# COMPACT_ATOMS: atom_id res chain seq x y z
N ARG A 1 -16.33 1.46 -27.40
CA ARG A 1 -15.24 1.08 -26.48
C ARG A 1 -15.11 2.08 -25.32
N HIS A 2 -15.10 3.39 -25.58
CA HIS A 2 -15.04 4.45 -24.56
C HIS A 2 -16.13 4.36 -23.47
N LEU A 3 -17.40 4.21 -23.87
CA LEU A 3 -18.53 4.12 -22.93
C LEU A 3 -18.36 3.05 -21.85
N TRP A 4 -17.86 1.86 -22.22
CA TRP A 4 -17.67 0.78 -21.24
C TRP A 4 -16.58 1.12 -20.22
N ARG A 5 -15.51 1.81 -20.64
CA ARG A 5 -14.47 2.29 -19.74
C ARG A 5 -15.04 3.31 -18.77
N GLU A 6 -15.81 4.29 -19.25
CA GLU A 6 -16.45 5.30 -18.40
C GLU A 6 -17.41 4.68 -17.38
N CYS A 7 -18.29 3.77 -17.82
CA CYS A 7 -19.19 3.04 -16.93
C CYS A 7 -18.41 2.21 -15.89
N TYR A 8 -17.28 1.62 -16.27
CA TYR A 8 -16.44 0.85 -15.35
C TYR A 8 -15.75 1.77 -14.33
N THR A 9 -15.11 2.84 -14.78
CA THR A 9 -14.43 3.84 -13.94
C THR A 9 -15.38 4.49 -12.94
N ALA A 10 -16.58 4.88 -13.38
CA ALA A 10 -17.58 5.46 -12.48
C ALA A 10 -18.02 4.48 -11.39
N ARG A 11 -18.09 3.17 -11.70
CA ARG A 11 -18.58 2.15 -10.78
C ARG A 11 -17.50 1.63 -9.83
N TRP A 12 -16.29 1.40 -10.32
CA TRP A 12 -15.17 0.80 -9.58
C TRP A 12 -13.85 1.53 -9.90
N PRO A 13 -13.68 2.78 -9.43
CA PRO A 13 -12.54 3.62 -9.83
C PRO A 13 -11.18 2.98 -9.53
N ALA A 14 -11.00 2.39 -8.34
CA ALA A 14 -9.73 1.73 -7.98
C ALA A 14 -9.40 0.51 -8.85
N PHE A 15 -10.41 -0.27 -9.26
CA PHE A 15 -10.22 -1.38 -10.19
C PHE A 15 -9.87 -0.86 -11.59
N ALA A 16 -10.55 0.21 -12.02
CA ALA A 16 -10.31 0.82 -13.33
C ALA A 16 -8.86 1.31 -13.44
N ASP A 17 -8.36 1.97 -12.39
CA ASP A 17 -6.97 2.42 -12.30
C ASP A 17 -5.98 1.24 -12.39
N CYS A 18 -6.23 0.17 -11.63
CA CYS A 18 -5.40 -1.02 -11.63
C CYS A 18 -5.37 -1.71 -13.00
N LEU A 19 -6.54 -1.97 -13.58
CA LEU A 19 -6.66 -2.65 -14.87
C LEU A 19 -6.14 -1.81 -16.04
N ALA A 20 -6.37 -0.49 -16.01
CA ALA A 20 -5.82 0.41 -17.02
C ALA A 20 -4.28 0.41 -16.98
N PHE A 21 -3.69 0.41 -15.77
CA PHE A 21 -2.24 0.29 -15.62
C PHE A 21 -1.70 -1.04 -16.14
N GLN A 22 -2.48 -2.12 -16.02
CA GLN A 22 -2.17 -3.44 -16.56
C GLN A 22 -2.46 -3.60 -18.06
N GLY A 23 -2.91 -2.55 -18.74
CA GLY A 23 -3.16 -2.57 -20.19
C GLY A 23 -4.51 -3.17 -20.59
N ALA A 24 -5.53 -3.13 -19.74
CA ALA A 24 -6.86 -3.63 -20.10
C ALA A 24 -7.50 -2.84 -21.25
N GLU A 25 -7.92 -3.56 -22.30
CA GLU A 25 -8.57 -2.97 -23.48
C GLU A 25 -10.06 -3.32 -23.59
N ASP A 26 -10.46 -4.55 -23.23
CA ASP A 26 -11.85 -5.00 -23.29
C ASP A 26 -12.61 -4.68 -21.99
N TRP A 27 -12.95 -3.41 -21.83
CA TRP A 27 -13.72 -2.91 -20.68
C TRP A 27 -15.10 -3.54 -20.54
N ARG A 28 -15.69 -4.07 -21.63
CA ARG A 28 -16.99 -4.77 -21.56
C ARG A 28 -16.83 -6.14 -20.91
N ALA A 29 -15.79 -6.89 -21.30
CA ALA A 29 -15.46 -8.15 -20.64
C ALA A 29 -15.09 -7.93 -19.17
N MET A 30 -14.24 -6.93 -18.89
CA MET A 30 -13.86 -6.59 -17.51
C MET A 30 -15.07 -6.24 -16.64
N TYR A 31 -16.03 -5.45 -17.16
CA TYR A 31 -17.25 -5.13 -16.45
C TYR A 31 -18.05 -6.38 -16.05
N LYS A 32 -18.20 -7.32 -16.99
CA LYS A 32 -18.87 -8.60 -16.74
C LYS A 32 -18.12 -9.42 -15.69
N ASP A 33 -16.81 -9.55 -15.83
CA ASP A 33 -15.98 -10.34 -14.91
C ASP A 33 -15.98 -9.77 -13.50
N THR A 34 -15.94 -8.44 -13.35
CA THR A 34 -16.09 -7.79 -12.04
C THR A 34 -17.48 -8.01 -11.44
N LEU A 35 -18.56 -7.92 -12.22
CA LEU A 35 -19.91 -8.25 -11.73
C LEU A 35 -20.04 -9.70 -11.25
N MET A 36 -19.37 -10.63 -11.93
CA MET A 36 -19.39 -12.05 -11.58
C MET A 36 -18.39 -12.42 -10.46
N GLY A 37 -17.67 -11.45 -9.89
CA GLY A 37 -16.64 -11.70 -8.86
C GLY A 37 -15.40 -12.43 -9.38
N ARG A 38 -15.18 -12.44 -10.71
CA ARG A 38 -14.03 -13.07 -11.37
C ARG A 38 -12.83 -12.15 -11.52
N CYS A 39 -13.06 -10.84 -11.45
CA CYS A 39 -12.00 -9.84 -11.44
C CYS A 39 -11.45 -9.64 -10.03
N GLU A 40 -10.13 -9.66 -9.90
CA GLU A 40 -9.43 -9.37 -8.65
C GLU A 40 -8.27 -8.42 -8.92
N CYS A 41 -8.08 -7.46 -8.02
CA CYS A 41 -6.98 -6.49 -8.09
C CYS A 41 -6.22 -6.47 -6.77
N THR A 42 -4.90 -6.29 -6.82
CA THR A 42 -4.11 -5.91 -5.64
C THR A 42 -4.27 -4.40 -5.43
N LEU A 43 -5.04 -4.04 -4.40
CA LEU A 43 -5.36 -2.66 -4.04
C LEU A 43 -4.87 -2.37 -2.62
N GLU A 44 -4.84 -1.10 -2.26
CA GLU A 44 -4.62 -0.61 -0.91
C GLU A 44 -5.96 -0.24 -0.28
N VAL A 45 -6.16 -0.66 0.98
CA VAL A 45 -7.37 -0.42 1.75
C VAL A 45 -7.05 0.55 2.88
N PHE A 46 -7.66 1.73 2.83
CA PHE A 46 -7.60 2.70 3.92
C PHE A 46 -8.42 2.26 5.12
N ASP A 47 -7.93 2.58 6.32
CA ASP A 47 -8.63 2.39 7.59
C ASP A 47 -9.10 0.93 7.76
N ARG A 48 -8.14 0.00 7.62
CA ARG A 48 -8.37 -1.45 7.66
C ARG A 48 -9.21 -1.84 8.89
N GLU A 49 -10.29 -2.57 8.66
CA GLU A 49 -11.23 -3.05 9.69
C GLU A 49 -11.78 -1.96 10.61
N LYS A 50 -11.59 -0.66 10.29
CA LYS A 50 -11.87 0.49 11.15
C LYS A 50 -11.26 0.35 12.56
N LYS A 51 -10.14 -0.37 12.66
CA LYS A 51 -9.43 -0.57 13.92
C LYS A 51 -8.47 0.58 14.13
N LEU A 52 -8.44 1.11 15.36
CA LEU A 52 -7.57 2.21 15.76
C LEU A 52 -6.08 1.94 15.45
N GLY A 53 -5.65 0.68 15.53
CA GLY A 53 -4.29 0.23 15.15
C GLY A 53 -3.89 0.48 13.69
N PHE A 54 -4.86 0.75 12.80
CA PHE A 54 -4.65 1.03 11.39
C PHE A 54 -5.17 2.43 10.99
N ALA A 55 -5.45 3.29 11.98
CA ALA A 55 -5.78 4.68 11.72
C ALA A 55 -4.68 5.33 10.86
N MET A 56 -5.08 6.10 9.85
CA MET A 56 -4.15 6.76 8.93
C MET A 56 -3.18 5.80 8.22
N ALA A 57 -3.58 4.54 8.02
CA ALA A 57 -2.85 3.56 7.25
C ALA A 57 -3.64 3.07 6.02
N ALA A 58 -2.90 2.66 4.98
CA ALA A 58 -3.43 2.01 3.79
C ALA A 58 -2.69 0.67 3.59
N MET A 59 -3.44 -0.42 3.68
CA MET A 59 -2.88 -1.78 3.71
C MET A 59 -3.19 -2.54 2.42
N PRO A 60 -2.21 -3.22 1.81
CA PRO A 60 -2.45 -3.95 0.57
C PRO A 60 -3.32 -5.20 0.78
N ALA A 61 -4.23 -5.45 -0.15
CA ALA A 61 -5.15 -6.57 -0.16
C ALA A 61 -5.45 -7.01 -1.60
N ARG A 62 -5.78 -8.30 -1.76
CA ARG A 62 -6.45 -8.80 -2.95
C ARG A 62 -7.94 -8.52 -2.81
N VAL A 63 -8.48 -7.70 -3.70
CA VAL A 63 -9.85 -7.19 -3.62
C VAL A 63 -10.67 -7.69 -4.80
N GLN A 64 -11.86 -8.21 -4.50
CA GLN A 64 -12.88 -8.59 -5.48
C GLN A 64 -14.17 -7.85 -5.20
N TYR A 65 -14.98 -7.57 -6.22
CA TYR A 65 -16.35 -7.12 -6.03
C TYR A 65 -17.29 -8.33 -5.97
N GLU A 66 -18.19 -8.36 -4.99
CA GLU A 66 -19.19 -9.41 -4.85
C GLU A 66 -20.59 -8.82 -4.92
N ALA A 67 -21.30 -9.13 -6.01
CA ALA A 67 -22.63 -8.58 -6.27
C ALA A 67 -23.68 -9.00 -5.24
N ARG A 68 -23.55 -10.20 -4.64
CA ARG A 68 -24.48 -10.73 -3.64
C ARG A 68 -24.54 -9.87 -2.38
N VAL A 69 -23.38 -9.46 -1.89
CA VAL A 69 -23.26 -8.59 -0.70
C VAL A 69 -23.19 -7.10 -1.07
N ARG A 70 -23.24 -6.78 -2.36
CA ARG A 70 -23.07 -5.41 -2.90
C ARG A 70 -21.88 -4.70 -2.26
N GLY A 71 -20.73 -5.36 -2.28
CA GLY A 71 -19.53 -4.89 -1.59
C GLY A 71 -18.25 -5.44 -2.20
N TYR A 72 -17.14 -5.04 -1.61
CA TYR A 72 -15.82 -5.52 -1.93
C TYR A 72 -15.36 -6.49 -0.85
N VAL A 73 -14.78 -7.61 -1.25
CA VAL A 73 -14.14 -8.57 -0.35
C VAL A 73 -12.64 -8.33 -0.42
N ALA A 74 -12.07 -7.76 0.64
CA ALA A 74 -10.65 -7.47 0.78
C ALA A 74 -9.95 -8.59 1.57
N ARG A 75 -9.03 -9.29 0.92
CA ARG A 75 -8.17 -10.31 1.53
C ARG A 75 -6.78 -9.74 1.72
N TYR A 76 -6.47 -9.37 2.96
CA TYR A 76 -5.21 -8.70 3.27
C TYR A 76 -4.00 -9.57 2.95
N LEU A 77 -3.02 -8.94 2.31
CA LEU A 77 -1.71 -9.55 2.12
C LEU A 77 -0.96 -9.44 3.46
N SER A 78 -0.65 -10.58 4.06
CA SER A 78 -0.09 -10.66 5.42
C SER A 78 0.73 -11.93 5.58
N ALA A 79 1.73 -11.88 6.46
CA ALA A 79 2.49 -13.06 6.87
C ALA A 79 1.66 -14.03 7.73
N THR A 80 0.63 -13.51 8.40
CA THR A 80 -0.32 -14.30 9.20
C THR A 80 -1.70 -14.29 8.55
N GLU A 81 -2.49 -15.31 8.83
CA GLU A 81 -3.87 -15.37 8.37
C GLU A 81 -4.68 -14.20 8.95
N VAL A 82 -5.44 -13.54 8.08
CA VAL A 82 -6.31 -12.42 8.40
C VAL A 82 -7.66 -12.70 7.76
N GLN A 83 -8.73 -12.59 8.55
CA GLN A 83 -10.08 -12.75 8.04
C GLN A 83 -10.39 -11.68 6.97
N PRO A 84 -11.04 -12.05 5.86
CA PRO A 84 -11.41 -11.07 4.84
C PRO A 84 -12.33 -9.98 5.40
N GLU A 85 -12.11 -8.73 4.99
CA GLU A 85 -13.04 -7.63 5.27
C GLU A 85 -14.04 -7.48 4.13
N THR A 86 -15.33 -7.33 4.46
CA THR A 86 -16.35 -6.89 3.50
C THR A 86 -16.54 -5.38 3.61
N ILE A 87 -16.14 -4.66 2.57
CA ILE A 87 -16.28 -3.20 2.46
C ILE A 87 -17.56 -2.91 1.66
N PRO A 88 -18.57 -2.23 2.22
CA PRO A 88 -19.78 -1.88 1.48
C PRO A 88 -19.48 -1.11 0.19
N TYR A 89 -20.30 -1.29 -0.87
CA TYR A 89 -20.06 -0.61 -2.15
C TYR A 89 -19.89 0.91 -2.04
N HIS A 90 -20.68 1.55 -1.18
CA HIS A 90 -20.63 3.01 -0.95
C HIS A 90 -19.35 3.45 -0.20
N GLU A 91 -18.63 2.51 0.43
CA GLU A 91 -17.31 2.72 1.03
C GLU A 91 -16.16 2.45 0.06
N GLY A 92 -16.43 2.33 -1.25
CA GLY A 92 -15.39 2.11 -2.27
C GLY A 92 -14.29 3.17 -2.31
N TYR A 93 -14.52 4.35 -1.72
CA TYR A 93 -13.49 5.38 -1.52
C TYR A 93 -12.34 4.96 -0.58
N ARG A 94 -12.52 3.86 0.17
CA ARG A 94 -11.47 3.20 0.96
C ARG A 94 -10.49 2.40 0.12
N LEU A 95 -10.77 2.23 -1.17
CA LEU A 95 -9.91 1.49 -2.08
C LEU A 95 -9.12 2.45 -2.95
N ARG A 96 -7.82 2.18 -3.05
CA ARG A 96 -6.92 2.87 -3.97
C ARG A 96 -6.02 1.85 -4.65
N PHE A 97 -5.76 2.03 -5.93
CA PHE A 97 -4.61 1.35 -6.54
C PHE A 97 -3.33 2.13 -6.24
N CYS A 98 -2.18 1.43 -6.10
CA CYS A 98 -0.84 2.00 -5.83
C CYS A 98 -0.71 3.47 -6.28
N PRO A 99 -0.22 4.39 -5.42
CA PRO A 99 -0.12 5.81 -5.73
C PRO A 99 0.52 6.06 -7.09
N SER A 100 -0.08 6.91 -7.92
CA SER A 100 0.37 7.16 -9.29
C SER A 100 1.84 7.60 -9.35
N SER A 101 2.26 8.45 -8.41
CA SER A 101 3.64 8.90 -8.21
C SER A 101 4.63 7.78 -7.87
N ALA A 102 4.15 6.66 -7.34
CA ALA A 102 4.98 5.52 -6.94
C ALA A 102 4.95 4.34 -7.92
N ARG A 103 3.96 4.27 -8.83
CA ARG A 103 3.72 3.13 -9.74
C ARG A 103 4.95 2.74 -10.56
N GLN A 104 5.67 3.70 -11.13
CA GLN A 104 6.85 3.40 -11.97
C GLN A 104 7.97 2.71 -11.19
N ARG A 105 8.21 3.14 -9.93
CA ARG A 105 9.27 2.59 -9.06
C ARG A 105 8.85 1.28 -8.40
N LEU A 106 7.59 1.17 -8.00
CA LEU A 106 7.06 0.00 -7.33
C LEU A 106 6.61 -1.11 -8.29
N GLN A 107 6.30 -0.79 -9.54
CA GLN A 107 5.91 -1.72 -10.60
C GLN A 107 4.79 -2.70 -10.20
N PRO A 108 3.63 -2.19 -9.72
CA PRO A 108 2.51 -3.03 -9.33
C PRO A 108 1.99 -3.86 -10.51
N GLY A 109 1.83 -5.17 -10.32
CA GLY A 109 1.35 -6.08 -11.36
C GLY A 109 2.45 -6.67 -12.27
N HIS A 110 3.70 -6.23 -12.16
CA HIS A 110 4.81 -6.97 -12.75
C HIS A 110 5.01 -8.24 -11.92
N ARG A 111 4.61 -9.39 -12.48
CA ARG A 111 4.97 -10.69 -11.90
C ARG A 111 6.49 -10.75 -11.96
N GLY A 112 7.15 -10.61 -10.80
CA GLY A 112 8.57 -10.90 -10.70
C GLY A 112 8.82 -12.27 -11.32
N ALA A 113 9.99 -12.47 -11.93
CA ALA A 113 10.37 -13.73 -12.57
C ALA A 113 10.43 -14.87 -11.54
N ALA A 114 9.27 -15.38 -11.13
CA ALA A 114 9.05 -16.59 -10.34
C ALA A 114 7.53 -16.88 -10.28
N GLY A 115 7.12 -17.95 -10.94
CA GLY A 115 5.93 -18.71 -10.56
C GLY A 115 4.62 -18.38 -11.29
N SER A 116 4.46 -18.95 -12.47
CA SER A 116 3.21 -19.64 -12.75
C SER A 116 3.06 -20.79 -11.75
N ASP A 117 2.11 -20.74 -10.81
CA ASP A 117 1.30 -21.91 -10.49
C ASP A 117 0.09 -21.62 -9.59
N SER A 118 -1.08 -21.98 -10.12
CA SER A 118 -2.12 -22.85 -9.58
C SER A 118 -2.22 -23.09 -8.06
N ARG A 119 -3.49 -23.04 -7.58
CA ARG A 119 -4.08 -23.73 -6.41
C ARG A 119 -3.16 -24.67 -5.59
N MET A 120 -3.10 -24.41 -4.28
CA MET A 120 -3.01 -25.31 -3.10
C MET A 120 -2.16 -24.56 -2.04
N GLY A 121 -2.50 -24.49 -0.75
CA GLY A 121 -2.82 -25.56 0.18
C GLY A 121 -2.01 -25.25 1.45
N VAL A 122 -2.62 -25.35 2.61
CA VAL A 122 -2.01 -25.05 3.92
C VAL A 122 -0.81 -25.97 4.16
N GLY A 123 0.34 -25.38 4.52
CA GLY A 123 1.55 -26.12 4.90
C GLY A 123 2.42 -25.26 5.82
N ILE A 124 2.44 -25.61 7.10
CA ILE A 124 3.32 -25.06 8.13
C ILE A 124 4.73 -25.59 7.86
N GLY A 125 5.74 -24.72 7.72
CA GLY A 125 7.14 -25.14 7.71
C GLY A 125 8.13 -24.14 7.16
N SER A 126 9.00 -23.65 8.04
CA SER A 126 10.35 -23.09 7.80
C SER A 126 10.52 -21.88 6.88
N VAL A 127 11.01 -20.80 7.50
CA VAL A 127 11.52 -19.56 6.90
C VAL A 127 12.65 -19.86 5.90
N PRO A 128 12.62 -19.35 4.65
CA PRO A 128 13.80 -19.37 3.81
C PRO A 128 14.77 -18.27 4.27
N LYS A 129 15.98 -18.68 4.64
CA LYS A 129 17.16 -17.81 4.56
C LYS A 129 17.29 -17.33 3.11
N SER A 130 17.55 -16.04 2.92
CA SER A 130 17.78 -15.43 1.60
C SER A 130 18.68 -16.31 0.73
N PRO A 131 18.31 -16.64 -0.52
CA PRO A 131 19.18 -17.41 -1.39
C PRO A 131 20.24 -16.47 -1.97
N VAL A 132 21.42 -16.44 -1.35
CA VAL A 132 22.62 -15.92 -2.02
C VAL A 132 23.24 -17.09 -2.77
N GLY A 133 22.80 -17.29 -4.02
CA GLY A 133 23.52 -18.13 -4.97
C GLY A 133 24.73 -17.37 -5.53
N PRO A 134 25.87 -18.03 -5.79
CA PRO A 134 27.03 -17.37 -6.39
C PRO A 134 26.72 -17.06 -7.86
N GLY A 135 26.53 -15.78 -8.18
CA GLY A 135 26.38 -15.29 -9.57
C GLY A 135 24.99 -14.86 -10.03
N GLY A 136 23.97 -14.81 -9.16
CA GLY A 136 22.61 -14.41 -9.53
C GLY A 136 22.33 -12.93 -9.25
N ALA A 137 21.85 -12.18 -10.25
CA ALA A 137 21.30 -10.84 -10.03
C ALA A 137 20.23 -10.89 -8.93
N ALA A 138 20.34 -10.02 -7.92
CA ALA A 138 19.39 -9.98 -6.82
C ALA A 138 17.97 -9.77 -7.36
N MET A 139 17.08 -10.74 -7.13
CA MET A 139 15.68 -10.61 -7.52
C MET A 139 15.04 -9.46 -6.75
N THR A 140 14.61 -8.42 -7.46
CA THR A 140 13.89 -7.31 -6.85
C THR A 140 12.53 -7.81 -6.34
N PRO A 141 12.17 -7.57 -5.06
CA PRO A 141 10.87 -7.99 -4.54
C PRO A 141 9.70 -7.42 -5.37
N PRO A 142 8.61 -8.18 -5.55
CA PRO A 142 7.41 -7.66 -6.21
C PRO A 142 6.69 -6.66 -5.29
N TYR A 143 5.91 -5.76 -5.87
CA TYR A 143 4.93 -5.00 -5.09
C TYR A 143 3.93 -5.96 -4.42
N PRO A 144 3.60 -5.77 -3.12
CA PRO A 144 3.86 -4.61 -2.26
C PRO A 144 5.03 -4.78 -1.28
N TYR A 145 6.00 -5.64 -1.57
CA TYR A 145 7.16 -5.90 -0.70
C TYR A 145 8.39 -5.04 -1.03
N ARG A 146 8.34 -4.30 -2.13
CA ARG A 146 9.44 -3.47 -2.60
C ARG A 146 9.56 -2.18 -1.78
N VAL A 147 10.79 -1.85 -1.39
CA VAL A 147 11.13 -0.56 -0.77
C VAL A 147 11.06 0.55 -1.82
N PHE A 148 10.43 1.67 -1.48
CA PHE A 148 10.38 2.86 -2.30
C PHE A 148 11.65 3.70 -2.11
N GLU A 149 12.26 4.17 -3.19
CA GLU A 149 13.60 4.79 -3.17
C GLU A 149 13.56 6.31 -3.45
N GLY A 150 12.38 6.95 -3.42
CA GLY A 150 12.27 8.37 -3.74
C GLY A 150 12.57 9.34 -2.61
N ILE A 151 13.33 10.39 -2.95
CA ILE A 151 13.67 11.50 -2.06
C ILE A 151 13.36 12.87 -2.71
N GLU A 152 12.86 12.86 -3.95
CA GLU A 152 12.59 14.03 -4.77
C GLU A 152 11.25 14.66 -4.37
N GLY A 153 11.14 15.99 -4.51
CA GLY A 153 9.91 16.73 -4.23
C GLY A 153 9.52 16.78 -2.74
N LEU A 154 10.36 16.30 -1.83
CA LEU A 154 10.09 16.38 -0.40
C LEU A 154 10.33 17.79 0.16
N GLN A 155 9.31 18.36 0.79
CA GLN A 155 9.27 19.68 1.42
C GLN A 155 8.82 19.56 2.87
N VAL A 156 9.56 20.17 3.79
CA VAL A 156 9.16 20.25 5.21
C VAL A 156 7.79 20.94 5.31
N GLY A 157 6.92 20.39 6.17
CA GLY A 157 5.55 20.85 6.39
C GLY A 157 4.49 20.13 5.56
N GLN A 158 4.85 19.40 4.50
CA GLN A 158 3.88 18.69 3.66
C GLN A 158 3.45 17.34 4.25
N GLY A 159 2.34 16.80 3.74
CA GLY A 159 1.91 15.43 4.01
C GLY A 159 2.80 14.40 3.30
N VAL A 160 3.12 13.31 3.98
CA VAL A 160 3.93 12.21 3.45
C VAL A 160 3.30 10.87 3.76
N GLU A 161 3.62 9.88 2.92
CA GLU A 161 3.36 8.47 3.20
C GLU A 161 4.68 7.76 3.49
N LEU A 162 4.76 7.12 4.65
CA LEU A 162 5.85 6.25 5.06
C LEU A 162 5.49 4.78 4.79
N GLN A 163 6.37 4.04 4.13
CA GLN A 163 6.25 2.58 4.09
C GLN A 163 6.56 1.99 5.46
N TRP A 164 5.62 1.22 6.00
CA TRP A 164 5.82 0.49 7.25
C TRP A 164 5.24 -0.93 7.16
N ARG A 165 5.90 -1.88 7.83
CA ARG A 165 5.40 -3.26 7.98
C ARG A 165 5.78 -3.85 9.33
N MET A 166 4.90 -4.66 9.90
CA MET A 166 5.15 -5.31 11.19
C MET A 166 6.19 -6.44 11.09
N GLN A 167 6.10 -7.27 10.02
CA GLN A 167 6.92 -8.48 9.87
C GLN A 167 7.61 -8.51 8.52
N PHE A 168 8.76 -9.19 8.42
CA PHE A 168 9.52 -9.31 7.18
C PHE A 168 8.72 -10.00 6.06
N GLY A 169 7.87 -10.97 6.40
CA GLY A 169 7.00 -11.66 5.45
C GLY A 169 5.72 -10.89 5.09
N SER A 170 5.48 -9.73 5.72
CA SER A 170 4.34 -8.88 5.39
C SER A 170 4.73 -7.84 4.33
N PRO A 171 3.80 -7.41 3.48
CA PRO A 171 4.04 -6.32 2.55
C PRO A 171 4.09 -4.98 3.31
N PHE A 172 4.57 -3.95 2.63
CA PHE A 172 4.46 -2.59 3.14
C PHE A 172 3.01 -2.09 3.01
N GLY A 173 2.53 -1.48 4.09
CA GLY A 173 1.46 -0.50 4.02
C GLY A 173 2.02 0.92 4.00
N TRP A 174 1.15 1.88 3.72
CA TRP A 174 1.47 3.31 3.81
C TRP A 174 0.88 3.89 5.07
N TRP A 175 1.68 4.64 5.82
CA TRP A 175 1.25 5.41 6.98
C TRP A 175 1.36 6.89 6.65
N TYR A 176 0.27 7.63 6.84
CA TYR A 176 0.24 9.06 6.60
C TYR A 176 0.76 9.83 7.82
N GLY A 177 1.68 10.76 7.56
CA GLY A 177 2.18 11.72 8.54
C GLY A 177 2.54 13.04 7.89
N GLN A 178 3.08 13.95 8.69
CA GLN A 178 3.63 15.22 8.21
C GLN A 178 5.15 15.20 8.31
N LEU A 179 5.83 15.66 7.27
CA LEU A 179 7.28 15.81 7.27
C LEU A 179 7.67 17.04 8.10
N GLU A 180 8.39 16.83 9.19
CA GLU A 180 8.81 17.91 10.11
C GLU A 180 10.26 18.34 9.88
N GLU A 181 11.14 17.38 9.60
CA GLU A 181 12.55 17.64 9.31
C GLU A 181 13.02 16.77 8.15
N LEU A 182 13.97 17.28 7.36
CA LEU A 182 14.55 16.56 6.22
C LEU A 182 16.02 16.95 6.03
N HIS A 183 16.89 15.95 6.11
CA HIS A 183 18.33 16.09 5.87
C HIS A 183 18.75 15.14 4.77
N LYS A 184 19.05 15.68 3.59
CA LYS A 184 19.56 14.89 2.46
C LYS A 184 21.05 14.66 2.61
N ASP A 185 21.49 13.43 2.36
CA ASP A 185 22.92 13.12 2.27
C ASP A 185 23.57 13.92 1.13
N PRO A 186 24.83 14.36 1.26
CA PRO A 186 25.52 15.10 0.21
C PRO A 186 25.58 14.37 -1.14
N SER A 187 25.57 13.03 -1.16
CA SER A 187 25.53 12.26 -2.40
C SER A 187 24.14 12.20 -3.06
N GLY A 188 23.09 12.65 -2.36
CA GLY A 188 21.71 12.59 -2.82
C GLY A 188 21.16 11.16 -2.90
N LYS A 189 21.82 10.16 -2.31
CA LYS A 189 21.39 8.76 -2.35
C LYS A 189 20.37 8.40 -1.27
N TRP A 190 20.40 9.11 -0.15
CA TRP A 190 19.51 8.85 0.97
C TRP A 190 19.23 10.14 1.73
N ALA A 191 18.24 10.09 2.62
CA ALA A 191 17.90 11.18 3.51
C ALA A 191 17.48 10.67 4.88
N ASN A 192 17.69 11.48 5.90
CA ASN A 192 17.04 11.34 7.20
C ASN A 192 15.83 12.27 7.25
N ALA A 193 14.72 11.79 7.82
CA ALA A 193 13.51 12.58 8.00
C ALA A 193 12.91 12.33 9.37
N THR A 194 12.27 13.37 9.90
CA THR A 194 11.39 13.27 11.07
C THR A 194 9.96 13.41 10.60
N ILE A 195 9.13 12.42 10.91
CA ILE A 195 7.70 12.41 10.56
C ILE A 195 6.88 12.50 11.83
N THR A 196 5.87 13.36 11.81
CA THR A 196 4.90 13.50 12.89
C THR A 196 3.53 12.95 12.49
N PHE A 197 2.99 12.09 13.34
CA PHE A 197 1.71 11.40 13.22
C PHE A 197 0.69 12.04 14.17
N ARG A 198 0.10 13.14 13.73
CA ARG A 198 -0.78 13.99 14.55
C ARG A 198 -2.10 13.34 15.00
N HIS A 199 -2.39 12.14 14.52
CA HIS A 199 -3.53 11.36 15.01
C HIS A 199 -3.22 10.68 16.36
N PHE A 200 -1.97 10.69 16.82
CA PHE A 200 -1.58 10.33 18.18
C PHE A 200 -1.40 11.58 19.06
N PRO A 201 -1.57 11.46 20.40
CA PRO A 201 -1.20 12.52 21.34
C PRO A 201 0.29 12.87 21.25
N ALA A 202 0.66 14.14 21.46
CA ALA A 202 2.06 14.58 21.41
C ALA A 202 2.98 13.90 22.45
N SER A 203 2.40 13.41 23.55
CA SER A 203 3.10 12.62 24.59
C SER A 203 3.30 11.15 24.21
N SER A 204 2.66 10.69 23.14
CA SER A 204 2.73 9.30 22.69
C SER A 204 4.08 9.01 22.04
N ARG A 205 4.65 7.83 22.34
CA ARG A 205 5.81 7.32 21.61
C ARG A 205 5.56 7.19 20.11
N TRP A 206 4.30 7.10 19.68
CA TRP A 206 3.90 6.94 18.28
C TRP A 206 3.77 8.28 17.54
N TYR A 207 3.92 9.40 18.24
CA TYR A 207 3.69 10.73 17.68
C TYR A 207 4.76 11.16 16.67
N LYS A 208 6.03 10.86 16.93
CA LYS A 208 7.16 11.31 16.11
C LYS A 208 8.11 10.15 15.83
N LEU A 209 8.58 10.06 14.59
CA LEU A 209 9.49 9.00 14.14
C LEU A 209 10.60 9.58 13.28
N ASP A 210 11.84 9.26 13.64
CA ASP A 210 13.01 9.51 12.80
C ASP A 210 13.31 8.29 11.93
N VAL A 211 13.50 8.51 10.64
CA VAL A 211 13.78 7.45 9.66
C VAL A 211 14.87 7.84 8.68
N ARG A 212 15.62 6.85 8.22
CA ARG A 212 16.51 6.96 7.05
C ARG A 212 15.92 6.19 5.88
N PHE A 213 15.91 6.80 4.69
CA PHE A 213 15.29 6.24 3.49
C PHE A 213 16.01 6.69 2.20
N GLY A 214 15.63 6.09 1.07
CA GLY A 214 16.15 6.42 -0.28
C GLY A 214 17.18 5.44 -0.84
N ASP A 215 17.78 4.59 0.00
CA ASP A 215 18.86 3.67 -0.37
C ASP A 215 18.42 2.19 -0.44
N SER A 216 17.14 1.93 -0.74
CA SER A 216 16.56 0.57 -0.90
C SER A 216 16.54 -0.30 0.36
N GLU A 217 17.14 0.15 1.45
CA GLU A 217 17.33 -0.64 2.66
C GLU A 217 16.05 -0.71 3.52
N LEU A 218 15.81 -1.90 4.07
CA LEU A 218 14.78 -2.13 5.08
C LEU A 218 15.38 -1.87 6.47
N ARG A 219 14.76 -1.02 7.27
CA ARG A 219 15.28 -0.65 8.59
C ARG A 219 14.34 -1.01 9.72
N PRO A 220 14.83 -1.49 10.88
CA PRO A 220 14.02 -1.61 12.08
C PRO A 220 13.43 -0.26 12.48
N CYS A 221 12.19 -0.28 12.94
CA CYS A 221 11.48 0.92 13.37
C CYS A 221 11.42 0.99 14.90
N SER A 222 11.56 2.18 15.49
CA SER A 222 11.40 2.38 16.94
C SER A 222 9.96 2.13 17.40
N PHE A 223 9.00 2.15 16.48
CA PHE A 223 7.60 1.77 16.69
C PHE A 223 7.39 0.25 16.65
N GLY A 224 8.45 -0.53 16.43
CA GLY A 224 8.36 -1.96 16.09
C GLY A 224 8.17 -2.17 14.59
N GLY A 225 8.51 -3.37 14.12
CA GLY A 225 8.52 -3.70 12.70
C GLY A 225 9.62 -2.98 11.93
N PHE A 226 9.33 -2.61 10.69
CA PHE A 226 10.32 -2.07 9.75
C PHE A 226 9.76 -0.94 8.90
N THR A 227 10.63 0.02 8.57
CA THR A 227 10.36 1.10 7.62
C THR A 227 11.04 0.85 6.28
N GLY A 228 10.43 1.39 5.22
CA GLY A 228 11.00 1.45 3.88
C GLY A 228 11.18 2.90 3.42
N GLY A 229 10.59 3.23 2.27
CA GLY A 229 10.65 4.55 1.68
C GLY A 229 9.62 5.56 2.19
N ILE A 230 9.81 6.81 1.81
CA ILE A 230 8.86 7.91 2.01
C ILE A 230 8.51 8.50 0.65
N ARG A 231 7.27 8.96 0.48
CA ARG A 231 6.88 9.82 -0.64
C ARG A 231 6.09 11.03 -0.17
N GLY A 232 6.15 12.11 -0.93
CA GLY A 232 5.22 13.22 -0.80
C GLY A 232 3.80 12.81 -1.20
N VAL A 233 2.82 13.47 -0.60
CA VAL A 233 1.39 13.29 -0.86
C VAL A 233 0.87 14.55 -1.54
N SER A 234 0.15 14.40 -2.66
CA SER A 234 -0.46 15.57 -3.34
C SER A 234 -1.60 16.17 -2.51
N GLU A 235 -2.09 17.34 -2.89
CA GLU A 235 -3.22 17.96 -2.18
C GLU A 235 -4.49 17.11 -2.26
N GLU A 236 -4.75 16.47 -3.40
CA GLU A 236 -5.90 15.57 -3.59
C GLU A 236 -5.78 14.31 -2.73
N GLU A 237 -4.56 13.73 -2.65
CA GLU A 237 -4.30 12.59 -1.79
C GLU A 237 -4.38 12.97 -0.31
N ARG A 238 -3.94 14.18 0.06
CA ARG A 238 -4.10 14.73 1.41
C ARG A 238 -5.57 14.84 1.76
N ALA A 239 -6.39 15.40 0.88
CA ALA A 239 -7.83 15.50 1.08
C ALA A 239 -8.47 14.11 1.27
N LEU A 240 -8.02 13.08 0.54
CA LEU A 240 -8.46 11.70 0.74
C LEU A 240 -8.06 11.18 2.13
N TRP A 241 -6.81 11.35 2.54
CA TRP A 241 -6.34 10.96 3.88
C TRP A 241 -7.13 11.62 4.99
N MET A 242 -7.47 12.90 4.85
CA MET A 242 -8.22 13.64 5.87
C MET A 242 -9.64 13.11 6.08
N ARG A 243 -10.20 12.33 5.14
CA ARG A 243 -11.48 11.63 5.35
C ARG A 243 -11.39 10.50 6.37
N PHE A 244 -10.18 10.01 6.64
CA PHE A 244 -9.87 8.94 7.59
C PHE A 244 -9.23 9.46 8.87
N PHE A 245 -9.03 10.78 8.98
CA PHE A 245 -8.45 11.36 10.17
C PHE A 245 -9.40 11.17 11.36
N PRO A 246 -8.95 10.59 12.48
CA PRO A 246 -9.82 10.30 13.59
C PRO A 246 -10.28 11.59 14.27
N LYS A 247 -11.53 11.61 14.76
CA LYS A 247 -12.10 12.77 15.45
C LYS A 247 -11.48 13.01 16.84
N GLU A 248 -10.95 11.95 17.43
CA GLU A 248 -10.27 11.95 18.71
C GLU A 248 -8.87 11.37 18.54
N PRO A 249 -7.88 11.79 19.35
CA PRO A 249 -6.55 11.19 19.33
C PRO A 249 -6.63 9.68 19.60
N VAL A 250 -5.85 8.90 18.85
CA VAL A 250 -5.72 7.46 19.07
C VAL A 250 -4.83 7.22 20.29
N ILE A 251 -5.34 6.48 21.27
CA ILE A 251 -4.64 6.15 22.51
C ILE A 251 -4.56 4.62 22.60
N PHE A 252 -3.36 4.11 22.89
CA PHE A 252 -3.07 2.68 23.09
C PHE A 252 -2.60 2.42 24.52
#